data_AF-A0A7W2IWC2-F1
#
_entry.id   AF-A0A7W2IWC2-F1
#
_cell.length_a   1.000
_cell.length_b   1.000
_cell.length_c   1.000
_cell.angle_alpha   90.00
_cell.angle_beta   90.00
_cell.angle_gamma   90.00
#
_symmetry.space_group_name_H-M   'P 1'
#
loop_
_entity.id
_entity.type
_entity.pdbx_description
1 polymer ?
#
loop_
_entity_poly.entity_id
_entity_poly.type
_entity_poly.pdbx_seq_one_letter_code
_entity_poly.pdbx_strand_id
1 'polypeptide(L)' 'MKTKHTLIILLIGFIIILIGAVLKIIHLEIGPLNGNSGLTVGIFVEVIGGVLLLFKLITAKKSNDFLNS' A
#
# COMPACT_ATOMS: atom_id res chain seq x y z
N MET A 1 7.44 3.10 -14.34
CA MET A 1 7.84 2.81 -12.93
C MET A 1 8.55 1.48 -12.87
N LYS A 2 9.75 1.45 -12.27
CA LYS A 2 10.40 0.18 -11.93
C LYS A 2 9.60 -0.51 -10.82
N THR A 3 9.61 -1.84 -10.76
CA THR A 3 8.88 -2.62 -9.74
C THR A 3 9.16 -2.17 -8.30
N LYS A 4 10.37 -1.70 -8.01
CA LYS A 4 10.69 -1.08 -6.71
C LYS A 4 9.77 0.08 -6.30
N HIS A 5 9.27 0.88 -7.25
CA HIS A 5 8.34 1.96 -6.95
C HIS A 5 6.96 1.41 -6.58
N THR A 6 6.54 0.32 -7.21
CA THR A 6 5.31 -0.40 -6.85
C THR A 6 5.40 -0.97 -5.44
N LEU A 7 6.56 -1.53 -5.06
CA LEU A 7 6.84 -1.97 -3.69
C LEU A 7 6.80 -0.80 -2.69
N ILE A 8 7.33 0.37 -3.06
CA ILE A 8 7.25 1.57 -2.21
C ILE A 8 5.79 1.98 -1.99
N ILE A 9 4.93 1.93 -3.02
CA ILE A 9 3.50 2.24 -2.87
C ILE A 9 2.84 1.26 -1.88
N LEU A 10 3.12 -0.04 -2.01
CA LEU A 10 2.62 -1.05 -1.07
C LEU A 10 3.09 -0.78 0.36
N LEU A 11 4.37 -0.46 0.54
CA LEU A 11 4.93 -0.14 1.85
C LEU A 11 4.25 1.10 2.48
N ILE A 12 3.99 2.14 1.68
CA ILE A 12 3.29 3.34 2.13
C ILE A 12 1.86 2.99 2.56
N GLY A 13 1.13 2.23 1.74
CA GLY A 13 -0.22 1.76 2.08
C GLY A 13 -0.24 0.98 3.39
N PHE A 14 0.69 0.04 3.55
CA PHE A 14 0.84 -0.75 4.78
C PHE A 14 1.10 0.11 6.02
N ILE A 15 1.98 1.11 5.93
CA ILE A 15 2.25 2.04 7.05
C ILE A 15 0.99 2.83 7.41
N ILE A 16 0.23 3.29 6.42
CA ILE A 16 -1.03 4.02 6.66
C ILE A 16 -2.05 3.10 7.35
N ILE A 17 -2.14 1.83 6.94
CA ILE A 17 -2.99 0.82 7.60
C ILE A 17 -2.56 0.61 9.05
N LEU A 18 -1.26 0.48 9.33
CA LEU A 18 -0.76 0.33 10.70
C LEU A 18 -1.16 1.52 11.57
N ILE A 19 -1.00 2.75 11.06
CA ILE A 19 -1.42 3.96 11.78
C ILE A 19 -2.94 3.96 11.99
N GLY A 20 -3.72 3.68 10.94
CA GLY A 20 -5.18 3.60 11.02
C GLY A 20 -5.68 2.53 11.99
N ALA A 21 -5.03 1.37 12.01
CA ALA A 21 -5.33 0.28 12.93
C ALA A 21 -5.04 0.67 14.38
N VAL A 22 -3.90 1.32 14.64
CA VAL A 22 -3.59 1.86 15.97
C VAL A 22 -4.66 2.85 16.40
N LEU A 23 -4.99 3.84 15.57
CA LEU A 23 -6.04 4.84 15.85
C LEU A 23 -7.40 4.17 16.14
N LYS A 24 -7.75 3.11 15.40
CA LYS A 24 -8.97 2.33 15.58
C LYS A 24 -9.01 1.61 16.93
N ILE A 25 -7.89 1.03 17.36
CA ILE A 25 -7.79 0.28 18.63
C ILE A 25 -7.84 1.24 19.82
N ILE A 26 -7.08 2.33 19.78
CA ILE A 26 -7.02 3.30 20.88
C ILE A 26 -8.22 4.26 20.90
N HIS A 27 -9.13 4.16 19.92
CA HIS A 27 -10.30 5.03 19.75
C HIS A 27 -9.94 6.52 19.70
N LEU A 28 -8.78 6.84 19.11
CA LEU A 28 -8.30 8.21 18.97
C LEU A 28 -8.86 8.82 17.69
N GLU A 29 -9.55 9.95 17.84
CA GLU A 29 -10.10 10.74 16.75
C GLU A 29 -9.51 12.14 16.77
N ILE A 30 -8.77 12.51 15.71
CA ILE A 30 -8.19 13.84 15.53
C ILE A 30 -8.91 14.49 14.35
N GLY A 31 -10.08 15.07 14.61
CA GLY A 31 -10.94 15.65 13.57
C GLY A 31 -11.35 14.61 12.52
N PRO A 32 -11.15 14.85 11.22
CA PRO A 32 -11.50 13.88 10.17
C PRO A 32 -10.56 12.66 10.11
N LEU A 33 -9.43 12.70 10.83
CA LEU A 33 -8.50 11.58 10.93
C LEU A 33 -8.91 10.69 12.11
N ASN A 34 -9.54 9.57 11.78
CA ASN A 34 -9.88 8.51 12.70
C ASN A 34 -9.42 7.16 12.13
N GLY A 35 -9.55 6.09 12.93
CA GLY A 35 -9.14 4.77 12.49
C GLY A 35 -9.81 4.31 11.20
N ASN A 36 -11.08 4.67 10.97
CA ASN A 36 -11.80 4.29 9.75
C ASN A 36 -11.25 5.02 8.50
N SER A 37 -11.03 6.33 8.58
CA SER A 37 -10.50 7.09 7.44
C SER A 37 -9.06 6.67 7.12
N GLY A 38 -8.23 6.45 8.14
CA GLY A 38 -6.88 5.90 7.97
C GLY A 38 -6.86 4.53 7.31
N LEU A 39 -7.67 3.59 7.80
CA LEU A 39 -7.78 2.25 7.21
C LEU A 39 -8.31 2.29 5.77
N THR A 40 -9.30 3.15 5.49
CA THR A 40 -9.87 3.28 4.14
C THR A 40 -8.83 3.77 3.14
N VAL A 41 -8.08 4.82 3.49
CA VAL A 41 -7.02 5.36 2.62
C VAL A 41 -5.90 4.33 2.45
N GLY A 42 -5.46 3.69 3.54
CA GLY A 42 -4.40 2.69 3.51
C GLY A 42 -4.74 1.50 2.61
N ILE A 43 -5.94 0.95 2.74
CA ILE A 43 -6.43 -0.15 1.88
C ILE A 43 -6.51 0.31 0.42
N PHE A 44 -7.01 1.52 0.15
CA PHE A 44 -7.10 2.02 -1.23
C PHE A 44 -5.72 2.10 -1.89
N VAL A 45 -4.70 2.59 -1.15
CA VAL A 45 -3.31 2.64 -1.62
C VAL A 45 -2.73 1.23 -1.81
N GLU A 46 -2.99 0.30 -0.88
CA GLU A 46 -2.55 -1.10 -1.01
C GLU A 46 -3.18 -1.82 -2.19
N VAL A 47 -4.47 -1.62 -2.45
CA VAL A 47 -5.17 -2.22 -3.60
C VAL A 47 -4.55 -1.72 -4.89
N ILE A 48 -4.29 -0.41 -5.02
CA ILE A 48 -3.62 0.16 -6.20
C ILE A 48 -2.21 -0.44 -6.35
N GLY A 49 -1.42 -0.46 -5.26
CA GLY A 49 -0.08 -1.05 -5.26
C GLY A 49 -0.07 -2.54 -5.62
N GLY A 50 -1.05 -3.29 -5.10
CA GLY A 50 -1.21 -4.72 -5.33
C GLY A 50 -1.60 -5.02 -6.77
N VAL A 51 -2.56 -4.29 -7.33
CA VAL A 51 -2.94 -4.41 -8.75
C VAL A 51 -1.74 -4.11 -9.66
N LEU A 52 -0.98 -3.05 -9.37
CA LEU A 52 0.23 -2.71 -10.13
C LEU A 52 1.32 -3.80 -10.01
N LEU A 53 1.45 -4.43 -8.83
CA LEU A 53 2.43 -5.49 -8.60
C LEU A 53 2.04 -6.76 -9.36
N LEU A 54 0.76 -7.14 -9.29
CA LEU A 54 0.20 -8.27 -10.03
C LEU A 54 0.36 -8.08 -11.54
N PHE A 55 0.06 -6.87 -12.05
CA PHE A 55 0.24 -6.56 -13.47
C PHE A 55 1.70 -6.76 -13.92
N LYS A 56 2.66 -6.27 -13.11
CA LYS A 56 4.10 -6.45 -13.37
C LYS A 56 4.52 -7.91 -13.28
N LEU A 57 3.99 -8.68 -12.33
CA LEU A 57 4.31 -10.09 -12.16
C LEU A 57 3.85 -10.91 -13.38
N ILE A 58 2.64 -10.67 -13.86
CA ILE A 58 2.06 -11.38 -15.02
C ILE A 58 2.77 -10.97 -16.33
N THR A 59 3.22 -9.72 -16.44
CA THR A 59 3.86 -9.19 -17.66
C THR A 59 5.39 -9.41 -17.67
N ALA A 60 5.99 -9.83 -16.55
CA ALA A 60 7.44 -10.02 -16.46
C ALA A 60 7.92 -11.20 -17.31
N LYS A 61 8.63 -10.91 -18.41
CA LYS A 61 9.35 -11.90 -19.22
C LYS A 61 10.63 -12.30 -18.47
N LYS A 62 10.67 -13.52 -17.90
CA LYS A 62 11.80 -14.20 -17.23
C LYS A 62 12.94 -13.26 -16.82
N SER A 63 12.82 -12.59 -15.68
CA SER A 63 13.75 -11.53 -15.29
C SER A 63 14.64 -11.94 -14.11
N ASN A 64 15.94 -12.06 -14.38
CA ASN A 64 16.98 -11.96 -13.36
C ASN A 64 17.08 -10.53 -12.76
N ASP A 65 16.24 -9.58 -13.23
CA ASP A 65 16.20 -8.18 -12.82
C ASP A 65 14.76 -7.63 -12.67
N PHE A 66 13.88 -8.39 -12.02
CA PHE A 66 12.47 -8.02 -11.78
C PHE A 66 12.30 -6.66 -11.08
N LEU A 67 13.22 -6.30 -10.19
CA LEU A 67 13.14 -5.08 -9.38
C LEU A 67 13.40 -3.80 -10.20
N ASN A 68 14.21 -3.88 -11.26
CA ASN A 68 14.45 -2.76 -12.18
C ASN A 68 13.58 -2.79 -13.44
N SER A 69 12.85 -3.87 -13.68
CA SER A 69 11.86 -3.99 -14.76
C SER A 69 10.61 -3.15 -14.55
#